data_AF-A0A5C9C8Z1-F1
#
_entry.id   AF-A0A5C9C8Z1-F1
#
_cell.length_a   1.000
_cell.length_b   1.000
_cell.length_c   1.000
_cell.angle_alpha   90.00
_cell.angle_beta   90.00
_cell.angle_gamma   90.00
#
_symmetry.space_group_name_H-M   'P 1'
#
loop_
_entity.id
_entity.type
_entity.pdbx_description
1 polymer ?
#
loop_
_entity_poly.entity_id
_entity_poly.type
_entity_poly.pdbx_seq_one_letter_code
_entity_poly.pdbx_strand_id
1 'polypeptide(L)' 'MFALMQATFTEWWIVAVYALGCISLAYHLAHGFQSAFKTLGVHNKRYNTMLISLGYGYAIVIAVIFILMPVSFIMGWIG' A
#
# COMPACT_ATOMS: atom_id res chain seq x y z
N MET A 1 -8.02 -22.61 7.01
CA MET A 1 -7.33 -21.31 6.88
C MET A 1 -8.28 -20.14 6.63
N PHE A 2 -9.33 -20.26 5.80
CA PHE A 2 -10.30 -19.17 5.56
C PHE A 2 -11.08 -18.70 6.80
N ALA A 3 -11.46 -19.61 7.71
CA ALA A 3 -12.19 -19.26 8.94
C ALA A 3 -11.39 -18.36 9.91
N LEU A 4 -10.06 -18.50 9.96
CA LEU A 4 -9.19 -17.65 10.79
C LEU A 4 -9.08 -16.23 10.23
N MET A 5 -9.04 -16.07 8.90
CA MET A 5 -9.11 -14.76 8.26
C MET A 5 -10.45 -14.10 8.57
N GLN A 6 -11.59 -14.78 8.38
CA GLN A 6 -12.90 -14.22 8.73
C GLN A 6 -12.96 -13.79 10.20
N ALA A 7 -12.55 -14.65 11.14
CA ALA A 7 -12.55 -14.31 12.57
C ALA A 7 -11.64 -13.11 12.91
N THR A 8 -10.52 -12.96 12.21
CA THR A 8 -9.54 -11.88 12.44
C THR A 8 -9.99 -10.56 11.79
N PHE A 9 -10.71 -10.60 10.68
CA PHE A 9 -11.23 -9.41 10.00
C PHE A 9 -12.61 -8.96 10.50
N THR A 10 -13.26 -9.71 11.41
CA THR A 10 -14.47 -9.26 12.14
C THR A 10 -14.19 -8.11 13.10
N GLU A 11 -12.97 -8.07 13.67
CA GLU A 11 -12.59 -7.08 14.66
C GLU A 11 -12.16 -5.76 13.98
N TRP A 12 -13.01 -4.73 14.09
CA TRP A 12 -12.81 -3.41 13.49
C TRP A 12 -11.45 -2.77 13.82
N TRP A 13 -10.91 -3.03 15.01
CA TRP A 13 -9.62 -2.49 15.42
C TRP A 13 -8.44 -3.13 14.66
N ILE A 14 -8.54 -4.40 14.28
CA ILE A 14 -7.52 -5.10 13.49
C ILE A 14 -7.45 -4.51 12.09
N VAL A 15 -8.62 -4.22 11.50
CA VAL A 15 -8.72 -3.52 10.21
C VAL A 15 -8.10 -2.13 10.28
N ALA A 16 -8.33 -1.38 11.36
CA ALA A 16 -7.75 -0.06 11.55
C ALA A 16 -6.21 -0.10 11.66
N VAL A 17 -5.66 -1.03 12.44
CA VAL A 17 -4.20 -1.22 12.57
C VAL A 17 -3.59 -1.68 11.24
N TYR A 18 -4.27 -2.56 10.52
CA TYR A 18 -3.84 -3.01 9.19
C TYR A 18 -3.81 -1.87 8.17
N ALA A 19 -4.83 -1.01 8.16
CA ALA A 19 -4.87 0.18 7.31
C ALA A 19 -3.71 1.14 7.63
N LEU A 20 -3.40 1.35 8.92
CA LEU A 20 -2.22 2.12 9.34
C LEU A 20 -0.91 1.48 8.88
N GLY A 21 -0.80 0.15 8.96
CA GLY A 21 0.33 -0.60 8.42
C GLY A 21 0.51 -0.38 6.91
N CYS A 22 -0.58 -0.36 6.16
CA CYS A 22 -0.56 -0.08 4.71
C CYS A 22 -0.08 1.35 4.40
N ILE A 23 -0.44 2.34 5.21
CA ILE A 23 0.06 3.71 5.07
C ILE A 23 1.58 3.78 5.32
N SER A 24 2.06 3.10 6.37
CA SER A 24 3.49 3.00 6.67
C SER A 24 4.26 2.34 5.51
N LEU A 25 3.71 1.28 4.94
CA LEU A 25 4.29 0.56 3.80
C LEU A 25 4.31 1.42 2.53
N ALA A 26 3.24 2.16 2.27
CA ALA A 26 3.17 3.12 1.16
C ALA A 26 4.25 4.21 1.30
N TYR A 27 4.42 4.78 2.50
CA TYR A 27 5.45 5.78 2.76
C TYR A 27 6.87 5.19 2.60
N HIS A 28 7.10 3.99 3.15
CA HIS A 28 8.36 3.26 3.02
C HIS A 28 8.73 3.06 1.55
N LEU A 29 7.75 2.67 0.73
CA LEU A 29 7.98 2.37 -0.67
C LEU A 29 8.24 3.63 -1.51
N ALA A 30 7.50 4.71 -1.27
CA ALA A 30 7.74 6.00 -1.92
C ALA A 30 9.14 6.55 -1.60
N HIS A 31 9.56 6.42 -0.34
CA HIS A 31 10.88 6.86 0.12
C HIS A 31 12.01 5.96 -0.40
N GLY A 32 11.79 4.64 -0.43
CA GLY A 32 12.73 3.65 -0.98
C GLY A 32 12.93 3.80 -2.49
N PHE A 33 11.85 4.04 -3.23
CA PHE A 33 11.91 4.35 -4.67
C PHE A 33 12.80 5.57 -4.90
N GLN A 34 12.54 6.69 -4.22
CA GLN A 34 13.34 7.92 -4.36
C GLN A 34 14.85 7.68 -4.19
N SER A 35 15.25 6.87 -3.20
CA SER A 35 16.66 6.56 -2.95
C SER A 35 17.26 5.68 -4.04
N ALA A 36 16.58 4.59 -4.41
CA ALA A 36 17.09 3.63 -5.40
C ALA A 36 17.26 4.24 -6.80
N PHE A 37 16.35 5.12 -7.23
CA PHE A 37 16.44 5.77 -8.54
C PHE A 37 17.50 6.86 -8.61
N LYS A 38 17.87 7.48 -7.47
CA LYS A 38 18.99 8.42 -7.42
C LYS A 38 20.33 7.71 -7.67
N THR A 39 20.49 6.48 -7.21
CA THR A 39 21.72 5.70 -7.38
C THR A 39 21.87 5.09 -8.79
N LEU A 40 20.76 4.87 -9.50
CA LEU A 40 20.75 4.33 -10.87
C LEU A 40 21.25 5.32 -11.96
N GLY A 41 21.67 6.53 -11.60
CA GLY A 41 22.40 7.41 -12.52
C GLY A 41 21.55 8.11 -13.59
N VAL A 42 20.23 8.23 -13.39
CA VAL A 42 19.35 8.97 -14.31
C VAL A 42 19.66 10.48 -14.22
N HIS A 43 20.57 10.95 -15.08
CA HIS A 43 21.06 12.33 -15.10
C HIS A 43 20.00 13.37 -15.56
N ASN A 44 18.84 12.91 -16.05
CA ASN A 44 17.76 13.79 -16.49
C ASN A 44 16.77 14.11 -15.36
N LYS A 45 16.81 15.36 -14.86
CA LYS A 45 15.91 15.90 -13.83
C LYS A 45 14.42 15.64 -14.13
N ARG A 46 14.04 15.63 -15.42
CA ARG A 46 12.67 15.38 -15.89
C ARG A 46 12.20 13.93 -15.65
N TYR A 47 13.09 12.94 -15.84
CA TYR A 47 12.77 11.53 -15.59
C TYR A 47 12.69 11.22 -14.10
N ASN A 48 13.57 11.84 -13.30
CA ASN A 48 13.53 11.66 -11.86
C ASN A 48 12.19 12.15 -11.26
N THR A 49 11.70 13.32 -11.67
CA THR A 49 10.38 13.82 -11.24
C THR A 49 9.24 12.89 -11.65
N MET A 50 9.28 12.33 -12.87
CA MET A 50 8.26 11.39 -13.35
C MET A 50 8.27 10.08 -12.56
N LEU A 51 9.45 9.52 -12.27
CA LEU A 51 9.61 8.31 -11.45
C LEU A 51 9.16 8.50 -10.01
N ILE A 52 9.41 9.67 -9.43
CA ILE A 52 8.91 10.00 -8.09
C ILE A 52 7.37 10.06 -8.07
N SER A 53 6.77 10.68 -9.08
CA SER A 53 5.30 10.71 -9.20
C SER A 53 4.71 9.31 -9.38
N LEU A 54 5.40 8.42 -10.13
CA LEU A 54 5.02 7.02 -10.28
C LEU A 54 5.17 6.24 -8.97
N GLY A 55 6.22 6.49 -8.19
CA GLY A 55 6.42 5.87 -6.87
C GLY A 55 5.29 6.22 -5.89
N TYR A 56 4.86 7.48 -5.86
CA TYR A 56 3.69 7.90 -5.09
C TYR A 56 2.39 7.27 -5.61
N GLY A 57 2.19 7.23 -6.93
CA GLY A 57 1.04 6.58 -7.53
C GLY A 57 0.95 5.10 -7.18
N TYR A 58 2.06 4.37 -7.30
CA TYR A 58 2.14 2.95 -6.96
C TYR A 58 1.88 2.71 -5.47
N ALA A 59 2.44 3.55 -4.59
CA ALA A 59 2.19 3.47 -3.15
C ALA A 59 0.71 3.63 -2.79
N ILE A 60 0.01 4.59 -3.41
CA ILE A 60 -1.43 4.81 -3.23
C ILE A 60 -2.23 3.61 -3.75
N VAL A 61 -1.92 3.11 -4.96
CA VAL A 61 -2.62 1.96 -5.56
C VAL A 61 -2.51 0.73 -4.68
N ILE A 62 -1.32 0.40 -4.19
CA ILE A 62 -1.11 -0.75 -3.29
C ILE A 62 -1.86 -0.55 -1.96
N ALA A 63 -1.78 0.63 -1.35
CA ALA A 63 -2.52 0.90 -0.12
C ALA A 63 -4.04 0.72 -0.29
N VAL A 64 -4.60 1.19 -1.41
CA VAL A 64 -6.03 1.05 -1.72
C VAL A 64 -6.41 -0.42 -1.96
N ILE A 65 -5.60 -1.19 -2.71
CA ILE A 65 -5.85 -2.62 -2.94
C ILE A 65 -5.82 -3.41 -1.62
N PHE A 66 -4.86 -3.10 -0.74
CA PHE A 66 -4.76 -3.76 0.55
C PHE A 66 -5.90 -3.37 1.50
N ILE A 67 -6.38 -2.12 1.47
CA ILE A 67 -7.57 -1.68 2.22
C ILE A 67 -8.86 -2.30 1.66
N LEU A 68 -8.95 -2.54 0.35
CA LEU A 68 -10.08 -3.21 -0.28
C LEU A 68 -10.30 -4.63 0.27
N MET A 69 -9.24 -5.30 0.71
CA MET A 69 -9.32 -6.65 1.26
C MET A 69 -10.20 -6.72 2.53
N PRO A 70 -9.92 -6.01 3.65
CA PRO A 70 -10.81 -5.98 4.81
C PRO A 70 -12.17 -5.33 4.52
N VAL A 71 -12.24 -4.35 3.60
CA VAL A 71 -13.53 -3.76 3.19
C VAL A 71 -14.44 -4.80 2.53
N SER A 72 -13.89 -5.72 1.74
CA SER A 72 -14.68 -6.81 1.13
C SER A 72 -15.24 -7.80 2.16
N PHE A 73 -14.52 -8.02 3.26
CA PHE A 73 -15.00 -8.82 4.39
C PHE A 73 -16.10 -8.09 5.18
N ILE A 74 -15.98 -6.77 5.39
CA ILE A 74 -17.02 -5.96 6.06
C ILE A 74 -18.30 -5.86 5.22
N MET A 75 -18.18 -5.72 3.89
CA MET A 75 -19.33 -5.66 2.98
C MET A 75 -19.98 -7.03 2.71
N GLY A 76 -19.43 -8.13 3.24
CA GLY A 76 -20.00 -9.47 3.06
C GLY A 76 -19.94 -10.00 1.62
N TRP A 77 -19.03 -9.46 0.79
CA TRP A 77 -18.90 -9.87 -0.61
C TRP A 77 -18.20 -11.22 -0.77
N ILE A 78 -17.38 -11.58 0.22
CA ILE A 78 -16.77 -12.90 0.39
C ILE A 78 -17.38 -13.51 1.65
N GLY A 79 -18.40 -14.35 1.42
CA GLY A 79 -18.99 -15.27 2.39
C GLY A 79 -18.49 -16.68 2.16
#